data_AF-A0A420Q0I0-F1
#
_entry.id   AF-A0A420Q0I0-F1
#
_cell.length_a   1.000
_cell.length_b   1.000
_cell.length_c   1.000
_cell.angle_alpha   90.00
_cell.angle_beta   90.00
_cell.angle_gamma   90.00
#
_symmetry.space_group_name_H-M   'P 1'
#
loop_
_entity.id
_entity.type
_entity.pdbx_description
1 polymer ?
#
loop_
_entity_poly.entity_id
_entity_poly.type
_entity_poly.pdbx_seq_one_letter_code
_entity_poly.pdbx_strand_id
1 'polypeptide(L)'
;MPRSDAKESSERVIEILDFDPPIVEAMTLFLYCFDYESPADSSAMMFHAKVYQIADKYGIEALKRLSATKFRASIDENWKTDDFPVAIAFAYTTTPPEDTGLRDITVQVAFNNIGTLMSRDAFCETLSDNPDLAANIIRFMHGKWEELEEYKCSACESVFLIGTVTIEIGNSPPMYCPRCKARNKSRR
;
A
#
# COMPACT_ATOMS: atom_id res chain seq x y z
N MET A 1 22.13 -34.01 23.32
CA MET A 1 21.15 -32.93 23.57
C MET A 1 19.75 -33.49 23.30
N PRO A 2 18.77 -33.35 24.19
CA PRO A 2 17.42 -33.83 23.92
C PRO A 2 16.71 -32.88 22.96
N ARG A 3 16.06 -33.44 21.93
CA ARG A 3 15.12 -32.72 21.08
C ARG A 3 13.90 -32.37 21.93
N SER A 4 13.52 -31.11 21.99
CA SER A 4 12.22 -30.73 22.51
C SER A 4 11.16 -31.19 21.51
N ASP A 5 10.55 -32.34 21.79
CA ASP A 5 9.39 -32.80 21.05
C ASP A 5 8.26 -31.78 21.23
N ALA A 6 7.79 -31.20 20.13
CA ALA A 6 6.62 -30.33 20.14
C ALA A 6 5.38 -31.17 20.53
N LYS A 7 4.69 -30.75 21.59
CA LYS A 7 3.55 -31.45 22.20
C LYS A 7 2.36 -31.63 21.24
N GLU A 8 2.35 -30.92 20.11
CA GLU A 8 1.35 -31.03 19.04
C GLU A 8 1.35 -32.40 18.33
N SER A 9 2.41 -33.21 18.44
CA SER A 9 2.52 -34.44 17.65
C SER A 9 1.58 -35.58 18.08
N SER A 10 0.97 -35.55 19.27
CA SER A 10 0.10 -36.65 19.75
C SER A 10 -1.39 -36.35 19.69
N GLU A 11 -1.77 -35.08 19.69
CA GLU A 11 -3.15 -34.62 19.59
C GLU A 11 -3.37 -34.18 18.14
N ARG A 12 -4.22 -34.85 17.36
CA ARG A 12 -4.50 -34.51 15.95
C ARG A 12 -5.29 -33.18 15.80
N VAL A 13 -5.06 -32.24 16.70
CA VAL A 13 -5.79 -31.00 16.88
C VAL A 13 -4.76 -29.89 17.05
N ILE A 14 -4.87 -28.85 16.24
CA ILE A 14 -4.07 -27.63 16.37
C ILE A 14 -5.06 -26.50 16.70
N GLU A 15 -4.89 -25.89 17.87
CA GLU A 15 -5.72 -24.75 18.30
C GLU A 15 -5.11 -23.44 17.83
N ILE A 16 -5.90 -22.63 17.11
CA ILE A 16 -5.51 -21.28 16.66
C ILE A 16 -6.36 -20.27 17.42
N LEU A 17 -5.80 -19.68 18.49
CA LEU A 17 -6.52 -18.77 19.40
C LEU A 17 -6.24 -17.28 19.12
N ASP A 18 -5.17 -16.98 18.38
CA ASP A 18 -4.71 -15.60 18.16
C ASP A 18 -5.42 -14.90 17.00
N PHE A 19 -6.35 -15.60 16.31
CA PHE A 19 -7.04 -15.09 15.14
C PHE A 19 -8.53 -15.39 15.20
N ASP A 20 -9.32 -14.44 14.70
CA ASP A 20 -10.76 -14.60 14.58
C ASP A 20 -11.09 -15.77 13.61
N PRO A 21 -12.15 -16.57 13.86
CA PRO A 21 -12.50 -17.70 13.02
C PRO A 21 -12.59 -17.39 11.51
N PRO A 22 -13.14 -16.25 11.06
CA PRO A 22 -13.16 -15.91 9.62
C PRO A 22 -11.78 -15.74 8.99
N ILE A 23 -10.76 -15.34 9.77
CA ILE A 23 -9.37 -15.19 9.29
C ILE A 23 -8.72 -16.56 9.13
N VAL A 24 -8.98 -17.47 10.08
CA VAL A 24 -8.53 -18.87 10.01
C VAL A 24 -9.23 -19.60 8.86
N GLU A 25 -10.51 -19.33 8.65
CA GLU A 25 -11.27 -19.86 7.52
C GLU A 25 -10.69 -19.38 6.20
N ALA A 26 -10.38 -18.09 6.04
CA ALA A 26 -9.72 -17.56 4.85
C ALA A 26 -8.37 -18.23 4.57
N MET A 27 -7.54 -18.42 5.59
CA MET A 27 -6.28 -19.17 5.45
C MET A 27 -6.53 -20.61 5.00
N THR A 28 -7.53 -21.27 5.58
CA THR A 28 -7.89 -22.65 5.23
C THR A 28 -8.40 -22.75 3.80
N LEU A 29 -9.32 -21.86 3.40
CA LEU A 29 -9.84 -21.80 2.03
C LEU A 29 -8.72 -21.56 1.02
N PHE A 30 -7.77 -20.67 1.32
CA PHE A 30 -6.61 -20.47 0.47
C PHE A 30 -5.78 -21.75 0.30
N LEU A 31 -5.55 -22.53 1.35
CA LEU A 31 -4.77 -23.77 1.25
C LEU A 31 -5.43 -24.83 0.36
N TYR A 32 -6.77 -24.82 0.25
CA TYR A 32 -7.51 -25.78 -0.59
C TYR A 32 -7.83 -25.26 -1.99
N CYS A 33 -8.11 -23.96 -2.12
CA CYS A 33 -8.67 -23.36 -3.33
C CYS A 33 -7.74 -22.31 -3.97
N PHE A 34 -6.61 -21.99 -3.34
CA PHE A 34 -5.70 -20.89 -3.70
C PHE A 34 -6.35 -19.50 -3.71
N ASP A 35 -7.51 -19.36 -3.06
CA ASP A 35 -8.25 -18.10 -2.96
C ASP A 35 -9.14 -18.06 -1.71
N TYR A 36 -9.62 -16.87 -1.35
CA TYR A 36 -10.53 -16.60 -0.24
C TYR A 36 -11.25 -15.26 -0.46
N GLU A 37 -12.45 -15.08 0.07
CA GLU A 37 -13.17 -13.80 -0.03
C GLU A 37 -13.44 -13.18 1.34
N SER A 38 -13.57 -11.85 1.39
CA SER A 38 -13.98 -11.16 2.61
C SER A 38 -15.49 -11.33 2.86
N PRO A 39 -15.94 -11.50 4.11
CA PRO A 39 -17.36 -11.45 4.45
C PRO A 39 -17.98 -10.09 4.08
N ALA A 40 -19.20 -10.11 3.53
CA ALA A 40 -19.89 -8.90 3.05
C ALA A 40 -20.13 -7.84 4.13
N ASP A 41 -20.32 -8.26 5.38
CA ASP A 41 -20.63 -7.37 6.51
C ASP A 41 -19.38 -6.89 7.25
N SER A 42 -18.19 -7.08 6.67
CA SER A 42 -16.91 -6.72 7.28
C SER A 42 -16.16 -5.67 6.47
N SER A 43 -15.34 -4.87 7.15
CA SER A 43 -14.39 -3.99 6.45
C SER A 43 -13.38 -4.86 5.69
N ALA A 44 -13.50 -4.89 4.35
CA ALA A 44 -12.62 -5.67 3.50
C ALA A 44 -11.14 -5.30 3.69
N MET A 45 -10.83 -4.01 3.90
CA MET A 45 -9.47 -3.56 4.20
C MET A 45 -8.92 -4.24 5.45
N MET A 46 -9.65 -4.15 6.56
CA MET A 46 -9.23 -4.75 7.81
C MET A 46 -9.16 -6.27 7.72
N PHE A 47 -10.10 -6.89 7.00
CA PHE A 47 -10.11 -8.33 6.80
C PHE A 47 -8.86 -8.80 6.05
N HIS A 48 -8.53 -8.20 4.90
CA HIS A 48 -7.35 -8.59 4.13
C HIS A 48 -6.04 -8.29 4.88
N ALA A 49 -5.97 -7.19 5.64
CA ALA A 49 -4.82 -6.92 6.50
C ALA A 49 -4.63 -7.97 7.61
N LYS A 50 -5.71 -8.43 8.24
CA LYS A 50 -5.64 -9.55 9.21
C LYS A 50 -5.26 -10.88 8.55
N VAL A 51 -5.73 -11.12 7.32
CA VAL A 51 -5.29 -12.32 6.56
C VAL A 51 -3.81 -12.21 6.17
N TYR A 52 -3.28 -11.02 5.92
CA TYR A 52 -1.85 -10.80 5.77
C TYR A 52 -1.08 -11.18 7.04
N GLN A 53 -1.57 -10.78 8.21
CA GLN A 53 -0.94 -11.10 9.50
C GLN A 53 -0.92 -12.61 9.79
N ILE A 54 -2.02 -13.34 9.56
CA ILE A 54 -2.01 -14.81 9.75
C ILE A 54 -1.08 -15.49 8.73
N ALA A 55 -1.04 -15.00 7.48
CA ALA A 55 -0.15 -15.54 6.47
C ALA A 55 1.32 -15.39 6.84
N ASP A 56 1.72 -14.23 7.37
CA ASP A 56 3.06 -13.98 7.87
C ASP A 56 3.40 -14.90 9.05
N LYS A 57 2.50 -14.97 10.05
CA LYS A 57 2.71 -15.79 11.25
C LYS A 57 2.92 -17.28 10.93
N TYR A 58 2.24 -17.82 9.92
CA TYR A 58 2.38 -19.21 9.49
C TYR A 58 3.33 -19.41 8.29
N GLY A 59 4.02 -18.37 7.84
CA GLY A 59 5.01 -18.46 6.74
C GLY A 59 4.41 -18.83 5.38
N ILE A 60 3.15 -18.44 5.12
CA ILE A 60 2.43 -18.74 3.87
C ILE A 60 2.59 -17.58 2.89
N GLU A 61 3.76 -17.46 2.27
CA GLU A 61 4.13 -16.34 1.39
C GLU A 61 3.13 -16.08 0.24
N ALA A 62 2.56 -17.14 -0.34
CA ALA A 62 1.59 -16.98 -1.41
C ALA A 62 0.28 -16.34 -0.93
N LEU A 63 -0.18 -16.67 0.28
CA LEU A 63 -1.34 -16.04 0.91
C LEU A 63 -1.03 -14.60 1.29
N LYS A 64 0.17 -14.34 1.81
CA LYS A 64 0.65 -13.00 2.17
C LYS A 64 0.64 -12.04 0.98
N ARG A 65 1.10 -12.50 -0.20
CA ARG A 65 0.99 -11.69 -1.43
C ARG A 65 -0.45 -11.50 -1.91
N LEU A 66 -1.27 -12.55 -1.85
CA LEU A 66 -2.67 -12.47 -2.28
C LEU A 66 -3.44 -11.49 -1.40
N SER A 67 -3.26 -11.56 -0.08
CA SER A 67 -3.92 -10.67 0.87
C SER A 67 -3.48 -9.23 0.72
N ALA A 68 -2.19 -8.96 0.45
CA ALA A 68 -1.73 -7.61 0.07
C ALA A 68 -2.40 -7.10 -1.22
N THR A 69 -2.59 -7.99 -2.21
CA THR A 69 -3.26 -7.63 -3.47
C THR A 69 -4.73 -7.26 -3.23
N LYS A 70 -5.46 -8.09 -2.48
CA LYS A 70 -6.87 -7.82 -2.13
C LYS A 70 -7.02 -6.62 -1.21
N PHE A 71 -6.07 -6.41 -0.29
CA PHE A 71 -5.98 -5.22 0.54
C PHE A 71 -5.86 -3.96 -0.30
N ARG A 72 -4.95 -3.91 -1.27
CA ARG A 72 -4.84 -2.79 -2.21
C ARG A 72 -6.16 -2.54 -2.95
N ALA A 73 -6.77 -3.57 -3.53
CA ALA A 73 -8.05 -3.42 -4.23
C ALA A 73 -9.14 -2.82 -3.33
N SER A 74 -9.27 -3.33 -2.10
CA SER A 74 -10.25 -2.82 -1.13
C SER A 74 -10.00 -1.36 -0.74
N ILE A 75 -8.73 -0.94 -0.63
CA ILE A 75 -8.35 0.45 -0.36
C ILE A 75 -8.65 1.34 -1.57
N ASP A 76 -8.26 0.93 -2.77
CA ASP A 76 -8.46 1.74 -3.98
C ASP A 76 -9.95 2.07 -4.19
N GLU A 77 -10.84 1.15 -3.84
CA GLU A 77 -12.29 1.35 -3.88
C GLU A 77 -12.81 2.23 -2.74
N ASN A 78 -12.28 2.08 -1.53
CA ASN A 78 -12.92 2.58 -0.31
C ASN A 78 -12.05 3.51 0.56
N TRP A 79 -10.94 4.06 0.07
CA TRP A 79 -10.01 4.91 0.86
C TRP A 79 -10.66 6.15 1.53
N LYS A 80 -11.87 6.53 1.11
CA LYS A 80 -12.66 7.62 1.68
C LYS A 80 -13.49 7.21 2.91
N THR A 81 -13.53 5.93 3.28
CA THR A 81 -14.22 5.48 4.48
C THR A 81 -13.35 5.68 5.71
N ASP A 82 -13.96 5.67 6.90
CA ASP A 82 -13.22 5.79 8.17
C ASP A 82 -12.43 4.53 8.52
N ASP A 83 -12.60 3.44 7.76
CA ASP A 83 -11.81 2.22 7.89
C ASP A 83 -10.38 2.41 7.38
N PHE A 84 -10.14 3.33 6.44
CA PHE A 84 -8.81 3.49 5.86
C PHE A 84 -7.77 3.94 6.89
N PRO A 85 -8.00 4.99 7.70
CA PRO A 85 -7.10 5.35 8.80
C PRO A 85 -6.86 4.19 9.80
N VAL A 86 -7.90 3.42 10.12
CA VAL A 86 -7.80 2.24 11.00
C VAL A 86 -6.91 1.15 10.38
N ALA A 87 -7.08 0.88 9.08
CA ALA A 87 -6.26 -0.08 8.34
C ALA A 87 -4.79 0.34 8.26
N ILE A 88 -4.51 1.65 8.16
CA ILE A 88 -3.13 2.17 8.21
C ILE A 88 -2.51 1.90 9.58
N ALA A 89 -3.19 2.29 10.66
CA ALA A 89 -2.71 2.06 12.01
C ALA A 89 -2.47 0.55 12.26
N PHE A 90 -3.38 -0.31 11.78
CA PHE A 90 -3.21 -1.75 11.84
C PHE A 90 -1.97 -2.23 11.08
N ALA A 91 -1.76 -1.77 9.85
CA ALA A 91 -0.58 -2.13 9.06
C ALA A 91 0.72 -1.76 9.79
N TYR A 92 0.82 -0.56 10.35
CA TYR A 92 2.03 -0.10 11.04
C TYR A 92 2.26 -0.77 12.40
N THR A 93 1.20 -1.21 13.09
CA THR A 93 1.31 -1.90 14.38
C THR A 93 1.57 -3.40 14.25
N THR A 94 1.13 -4.04 13.16
CA THR A 94 1.22 -5.50 12.99
C THR A 94 2.35 -5.96 12.08
N THR A 95 2.94 -5.06 11.29
CA THR A 95 4.11 -5.37 10.46
C THR A 95 5.34 -4.67 11.03
N PRO A 96 6.52 -5.31 11.10
CA PRO A 96 7.77 -4.60 11.40
C PRO A 96 8.25 -3.76 10.21
N PRO A 97 9.21 -2.84 10.37
CA PRO A 97 9.70 -1.98 9.28
C PRO A 97 10.24 -2.71 8.05
N GLU A 98 10.76 -3.92 8.21
CA GLU A 98 11.29 -4.77 7.13
C GLU A 98 10.16 -5.40 6.29
N ASP A 99 8.96 -5.49 6.85
CA ASP A 99 7.76 -5.96 6.15
C ASP A 99 6.99 -4.75 5.62
N THR A 100 7.37 -4.34 4.41
CA THR A 100 6.78 -3.14 3.79
C THR A 100 5.50 -3.43 3.02
N GLY A 101 5.03 -4.68 2.92
CA GLY A 101 3.97 -5.05 1.97
C GLY A 101 2.68 -4.24 2.13
N LEU A 102 2.12 -4.18 3.35
CA LEU A 102 0.95 -3.34 3.63
C LEU A 102 1.31 -1.85 3.72
N ARG A 103 2.48 -1.52 4.29
CA ARG A 103 2.93 -0.13 4.50
C ARG A 103 3.08 0.61 3.18
N ASP A 104 3.71 0.01 2.19
CA ASP A 104 3.90 0.57 0.83
C ASP A 104 2.57 0.81 0.12
N ILE A 105 1.58 -0.09 0.32
CA ILE A 105 0.21 0.10 -0.18
C ILE A 105 -0.40 1.36 0.43
N THR A 106 -0.39 1.45 1.76
CA THR A 106 -1.00 2.58 2.47
C THR A 106 -0.36 3.91 2.09
N VAL A 107 0.98 3.96 2.00
CA VAL A 107 1.73 5.16 1.64
C VAL A 107 1.40 5.61 0.22
N GLN A 108 1.36 4.68 -0.75
CA GLN A 108 1.06 5.02 -2.13
C GLN A 108 -0.36 5.57 -2.29
N VAL A 109 -1.35 4.93 -1.66
CA VAL A 109 -2.75 5.42 -1.73
C VAL A 109 -2.88 6.74 -1.00
N ALA A 110 -2.28 6.88 0.19
CA ALA A 110 -2.30 8.11 0.96
C ALA A 110 -1.71 9.27 0.17
N PHE A 111 -0.56 9.06 -0.47
CA PHE A 111 0.08 10.06 -1.33
C PHE A 111 -0.81 10.45 -2.52
N ASN A 112 -1.35 9.48 -3.26
CA ASN A 112 -2.19 9.73 -4.43
C ASN A 112 -3.46 10.53 -4.11
N ASN A 113 -3.95 10.41 -2.87
CA ASN A 113 -5.18 11.06 -2.42
C ASN A 113 -4.95 12.13 -1.34
N ILE A 114 -3.68 12.55 -1.14
CA ILE A 114 -3.28 13.37 0.01
C ILE A 114 -4.06 14.69 0.10
N GLY A 115 -4.37 15.31 -1.04
CA GLY A 115 -5.14 16.55 -1.08
C GLY A 115 -6.56 16.40 -0.50
N THR A 116 -7.19 15.24 -0.65
CA THR A 116 -8.50 14.96 -0.03
C THR A 116 -8.34 14.48 1.41
N LEU A 117 -7.37 13.61 1.67
CA LEU A 117 -7.15 13.00 2.98
C LEU A 117 -6.74 14.03 4.05
N MET A 118 -5.95 15.04 3.69
CA MET A 118 -5.54 16.12 4.61
C MET A 118 -6.70 17.00 5.10
N SER A 119 -7.89 16.89 4.49
CA SER A 119 -9.10 17.57 4.95
C SER A 119 -9.95 16.69 5.90
N ARG A 120 -9.47 15.51 6.28
CA ARG A 120 -10.17 14.56 7.16
C ARG A 120 -9.46 14.44 8.50
N ASP A 121 -10.15 14.78 9.57
CA ASP A 121 -9.59 14.74 10.93
C ASP A 121 -9.06 13.36 11.31
N ALA A 122 -9.80 12.29 11.03
CA ALA A 122 -9.37 10.92 11.33
C ALA A 122 -8.04 10.52 10.66
N PHE A 123 -7.76 11.04 9.46
CA PHE A 123 -6.49 10.80 8.78
C PHE A 123 -5.36 11.64 9.40
N CYS A 124 -5.64 12.90 9.74
CA CYS A 124 -4.68 13.78 10.41
C CYS A 124 -4.30 13.26 11.81
N GLU A 125 -5.27 12.71 12.55
CA GLU A 125 -5.04 12.00 13.82
C GLU A 125 -4.14 10.78 13.60
N THR A 126 -4.47 9.94 12.61
CA THR A 126 -3.64 8.77 12.28
C THR A 126 -2.20 9.14 11.90
N LEU A 127 -1.98 10.23 11.17
CA LEU A 127 -0.64 10.74 10.88
C LEU A 127 0.10 11.20 12.14
N SER A 128 -0.61 11.82 13.08
CA SER A 128 -0.04 12.29 14.34
C SER A 128 0.37 11.12 15.25
N ASP A 129 -0.44 10.06 15.26
CA ASP A 129 -0.20 8.85 16.05
C ASP A 129 0.83 7.91 15.42
N ASN A 130 1.09 8.05 14.11
CA ASN A 130 2.00 7.19 13.35
C ASN A 130 3.09 8.03 12.65
N PRO A 131 4.13 8.50 13.35
CA PRO A 131 5.18 9.35 12.76
C PRO A 131 5.95 8.64 11.62
N ASP A 132 6.06 7.31 11.68
CA ASP A 132 6.68 6.51 10.62
C ASP A 132 5.89 6.60 9.30
N LEU A 133 4.55 6.65 9.36
CA LEU A 133 3.71 6.85 8.19
C LEU A 133 4.02 8.20 7.54
N ALA A 134 4.07 9.27 8.32
CA ALA A 134 4.40 10.61 7.82
C ALA A 134 5.79 10.62 7.17
N ALA A 135 6.79 10.01 7.83
CA ALA A 135 8.13 9.89 7.29
C ALA A 135 8.16 9.07 5.98
N ASN A 136 7.40 7.98 5.89
CA ASN A 136 7.33 7.17 4.68
C ASN A 136 6.64 7.92 3.52
N ILE A 137 5.57 8.67 3.78
CA ILE A 137 4.91 9.52 2.76
C ILE A 137 5.88 10.57 2.24
N ILE A 138 6.62 11.25 3.12
CA ILE A 138 7.61 12.26 2.72
C ILE A 138 8.73 11.64 1.88
N ARG A 139 9.27 10.48 2.28
CA ARG A 139 10.29 9.76 1.49
C ARG A 139 9.76 9.32 0.12
N PHE A 140 8.53 8.81 0.09
CA PHE A 140 7.88 8.42 -1.16
C PHE A 140 7.68 9.62 -2.10
N MET A 141 7.20 10.74 -1.56
CA MET A 141 7.06 12.01 -2.28
C MET A 141 8.40 12.52 -2.80
N HIS A 142 9.45 12.48 -1.98
CA HIS A 142 10.79 12.92 -2.38
C HIS A 142 11.32 12.09 -3.56
N GLY A 143 11.23 10.76 -3.48
CA GLY A 143 11.62 9.88 -4.58
C GLY A 143 10.84 10.17 -5.87
N LYS A 144 9.57 10.54 -5.75
CA LYS A 144 8.75 10.97 -6.91
C LYS A 144 9.17 12.32 -7.49
N TRP A 145 9.64 13.25 -6.67
CA TRP A 145 10.13 14.54 -7.15
C TRP A 145 11.48 14.44 -7.85
N GLU A 146 12.34 13.50 -7.47
CA GLU A 146 13.60 13.22 -8.18
C GLU A 146 13.36 12.71 -9.62
N GLU A 147 12.19 12.12 -9.89
CA GLU A 147 11.77 11.69 -11.24
C GLU A 147 11.24 12.86 -12.11
N LEU A 148 11.05 14.06 -11.54
CA LEU A 148 10.49 15.23 -12.21
C LEU A 148 11.59 16.20 -12.66
N GLU A 149 11.47 16.71 -13.88
CA GLU A 149 12.30 17.81 -14.39
C GLU A 149 11.50 19.10 -14.47
N GLU A 150 12.14 20.22 -14.12
CA GLU A 150 11.58 21.54 -14.36
C GLU A 150 11.71 21.90 -15.84
N TYR A 151 10.57 22.22 -16.46
CA TYR A 151 10.48 22.69 -17.82
C TYR A 151 9.91 24.10 -17.86
N LYS A 152 10.70 25.04 -18.39
CA LYS A 152 10.25 26.41 -18.66
C LYS A 152 9.95 26.59 -20.14
N CYS A 153 8.72 27.01 -20.45
CA CYS A 153 8.33 27.35 -21.82
C CYS A 153 9.03 28.63 -22.28
N SER A 154 9.70 28.59 -23.42
CA SER A 154 10.40 29.74 -24.02
C SER A 154 9.47 30.81 -24.61
N ALA A 155 8.19 30.49 -24.87
CA ALA A 155 7.24 31.41 -25.50
C ALA A 155 6.35 32.17 -24.50
N CYS A 156 5.90 31.51 -23.43
CA CYS A 156 4.98 32.12 -22.45
C CYS A 156 5.52 32.07 -21.01
N GLU A 157 6.81 31.73 -20.84
CA GLU A 157 7.56 31.68 -19.58
C GLU A 157 6.99 30.78 -18.48
N SER A 158 5.96 30.00 -18.79
CA SER A 158 5.31 29.13 -17.82
C SER A 158 6.21 27.96 -17.46
N VAL A 159 6.27 27.67 -16.17
CA VAL A 159 7.07 26.61 -15.57
C VAL A 159 6.17 25.42 -15.28
N PHE A 160 6.65 24.22 -15.62
CA PHE A 160 5.96 22.95 -15.42
C PHE A 160 6.93 21.94 -14.82
N LEU A 161 6.43 21.07 -13.96
CA LEU A 161 7.15 19.85 -13.57
C LEU A 161 6.69 18.73 -14.50
N ILE A 162 7.64 18.05 -15.15
CA ILE A 162 7.37 17.02 -16.15
C ILE A 162 8.08 15.75 -15.73
N GLY A 163 7.35 14.63 -15.65
CA GLY A 163 7.95 13.32 -15.41
C GLY A 163 8.68 12.81 -16.65
N THR A 164 9.84 12.19 -16.45
CA THR A 164 10.56 11.52 -17.53
C THR A 164 9.88 10.18 -17.85
N VAL A 165 9.34 10.03 -19.06
CA VAL A 165 8.78 8.75 -19.52
C VAL A 165 9.93 7.94 -20.12
N THR A 166 10.45 6.97 -19.37
CA THR A 166 11.49 6.02 -19.81
C THR A 166 10.89 4.90 -20.67
N ILE A 167 10.15 5.24 -21.73
CA ILE A 167 9.97 4.29 -22.82
C ILE A 167 11.28 4.32 -23.62
N GLU A 168 11.92 3.18 -23.85
CA GLU A 168 13.20 3.01 -24.57
C GLU A 168 13.20 3.51 -26.03
N ILE A 169 12.17 4.24 -26.46
CA ILE A 169 12.17 5.02 -27.70
C ILE A 169 12.47 6.47 -27.34
N GLY A 170 13.77 6.76 -27.18
CA GLY A 170 14.37 8.09 -27.34
C GLY A 170 13.58 9.27 -26.79
N ASN A 171 13.82 9.60 -25.52
CA ASN A 171 13.70 10.93 -24.93
C ASN A 171 13.23 12.04 -25.89
N SER A 172 11.92 12.30 -25.96
CA SER A 172 11.43 13.57 -26.47
C SER A 172 10.52 14.21 -25.42
N PRO A 173 10.95 15.30 -24.75
CA PRO A 173 10.08 16.08 -23.89
C PRO A 173 8.87 16.59 -24.68
N PRO A 174 7.77 17.01 -24.02
CA PRO A 174 6.56 17.41 -24.72
C PRO A 174 6.87 18.46 -25.77
N MET A 175 6.57 18.12 -27.03
CA MET A 175 6.85 18.98 -28.16
C MET A 175 6.08 20.31 -28.08
N TYR A 176 5.06 20.41 -27.23
CA TYR A 176 4.18 21.57 -27.10
C TYR A 176 3.96 21.99 -25.64
N CYS A 177 3.93 23.31 -25.39
CA CYS A 177 3.55 23.85 -24.08
C CYS A 177 2.05 23.64 -23.80
N PRO A 178 1.64 23.05 -22.66
CA PRO A 178 0.23 22.86 -22.31
C PRO A 178 -0.57 24.16 -22.19
N ARG A 179 0.09 25.29 -21.89
CA ARG A 179 -0.56 26.59 -21.71
C ARG A 179 -0.72 27.38 -23.00
N CYS A 180 0.34 27.54 -23.79
CA CYS A 180 0.33 28.39 -24.99
C CYS A 180 0.38 27.62 -26.31
N LYS A 181 0.50 26.29 -26.27
CA LYS A 181 0.62 25.39 -27.44
C LYS A 181 1.83 25.67 -28.34
N ALA A 182 2.78 26.50 -27.90
CA ALA A 182 4.01 26.75 -28.66
C ALA A 182 4.88 25.49 -28.73
N ARG A 183 5.45 25.23 -29.91
CA ARG A 183 6.40 24.14 -30.13
C ARG A 183 7.79 24.52 -29.61
N ASN A 184 8.38 23.72 -28.74
CA ASN A 184 9.67 24.07 -28.14
C ASN A 184 10.84 23.70 -29.07
N LYS A 185 11.80 24.62 -29.25
CA LYS A 185 12.87 24.50 -30.27
C LYS A 185 14.27 24.21 -29.74
N SER A 186 14.54 24.17 -28.43
CA SER A 186 15.87 23.78 -27.93
C SER A 186 15.91 23.47 -26.44
N ARG A 187 16.66 22.41 -26.08
CA ARG A 187 17.26 22.22 -24.74
C ARG A 187 18.36 23.28 -24.55
N ARG A 188 18.38 23.96 -23.40
CA ARG A 188 19.61 24.57 -22.87
C ARG A 188 20.14 23.64 -21.79
#